data_AF-A0A7W0MTR9-F1
#
_entry.id   AF-A0A7W0MTR9-F1
#
_cell.length_a   1.000
_cell.length_b   1.000
_cell.length_c   1.000
_cell.angle_alpha   90.00
_cell.angle_beta   90.00
_cell.angle_gamma   90.00
#
_symmetry.space_group_name_H-M   'P 1'
#
loop_
_entity.id
_entity.type
_entity.pdbx_description
1 polymer ?
#
loop_
_entity_poly.entity_id
_entity_poly.type
_entity_poly.pdbx_seq_one_letter_code
_entity_poly.pdbx_strand_id
1 'polypeptide(L)'
;MGELPDGAAHLSFDGRTLHAGRGPGRCFMIDARCLQGEPVSGAYAHVCALPDEDAALEFDQTEVQQVRRDAMAWWIPLLGDALVSLTTLALDEARYGGAITVTREPVTWREDPFARIFPGTVVRSDLFCPVLPPAGPVVERYAGVAWPGGRF
;
A
#
# COMPACT_ATOMS: atom_id res chain seq x y z
N MET A 1 -2.12 -23.63 9.00
CA MET A 1 -2.83 -22.45 8.46
C MET A 1 -2.49 -21.33 9.42
N GLY A 2 -1.60 -20.41 9.03
CA GLY A 2 -1.23 -19.29 9.91
C GLY A 2 -2.39 -18.30 9.97
N GLU A 3 -2.76 -17.87 11.17
CA GLU A 3 -3.65 -16.73 11.34
C GLU A 3 -2.99 -15.48 10.74
N LEU A 4 -3.79 -14.63 10.10
CA LEU A 4 -3.30 -13.31 9.69
C LEU A 4 -3.02 -12.48 10.95
N PRO A 5 -2.00 -11.61 10.94
CA PRO A 5 -1.85 -10.59 11.96
C PRO A 5 -3.15 -9.77 12.08
N ASP A 6 -3.50 -9.38 13.29
CA ASP A 6 -4.69 -8.57 13.54
C ASP A 6 -4.61 -7.26 12.73
N GLY A 7 -5.72 -6.89 12.09
CA GLY A 7 -5.79 -5.72 11.20
C GLY A 7 -5.20 -5.89 9.80
N ALA A 8 -4.73 -7.08 9.41
CA ALA A 8 -4.28 -7.36 8.04
C ALA A 8 -5.37 -8.00 7.16
N ALA A 9 -5.32 -7.74 5.85
CA ALA A 9 -6.12 -8.42 4.84
C ALA A 9 -5.23 -8.93 3.70
N HIS A 10 -5.68 -9.99 3.01
CA HIS A 10 -5.03 -10.43 1.78
C HIS A 10 -5.51 -9.60 0.58
N LEU A 11 -4.59 -9.32 -0.33
CA LEU A 11 -4.85 -8.73 -1.64
C LEU A 11 -3.97 -9.41 -2.67
N SER A 12 -4.53 -9.78 -3.83
CA SER A 12 -3.77 -10.40 -4.92
C SER A 12 -3.68 -9.47 -6.13
N PHE A 13 -2.53 -9.51 -6.81
CA PHE A 13 -2.24 -8.73 -8.02
C PHE A 13 -1.60 -9.58 -9.12
N ASP A 14 -2.30 -9.71 -10.24
CA ASP A 14 -1.87 -10.51 -11.41
C ASP A 14 -1.04 -9.70 -12.43
N GLY A 15 -0.74 -8.43 -12.13
CA GLY A 15 -0.07 -7.51 -13.05
C GLY A 15 -1.01 -6.59 -13.82
N ARG A 16 -2.34 -6.80 -13.73
CA ARG A 16 -3.36 -6.02 -14.45
C ARG A 16 -4.58 -5.71 -13.59
N THR A 17 -4.90 -6.57 -12.62
CA THR A 17 -6.12 -6.51 -11.83
C THR A 17 -5.83 -6.85 -10.37
N LEU A 18 -6.49 -6.10 -9.48
CA LEU A 18 -6.45 -6.33 -8.04
C LEU A 18 -7.66 -7.17 -7.62
N HIS A 19 -7.42 -8.12 -6.71
CA HIS A 19 -8.44 -8.97 -6.13
C HIS A 19 -8.36 -8.88 -4.61
N ALA A 20 -9.48 -8.58 -3.95
CA ALA A 20 -9.58 -8.75 -2.51
C ALA A 20 -9.46 -10.24 -2.14
N GLY A 21 -8.64 -10.55 -1.14
CA GLY A 21 -8.35 -11.91 -0.73
C GLY A 21 -7.24 -12.59 -1.54
N ARG A 22 -7.16 -13.91 -1.39
CA ARG A 22 -6.25 -14.76 -2.16
C ARG A 22 -6.87 -15.06 -3.52
N GLY A 23 -6.11 -14.83 -4.57
CA GLY A 23 -6.54 -14.98 -5.95
C GLY A 23 -5.36 -15.18 -6.90
N PRO A 24 -5.54 -14.95 -8.20
CA PRO A 24 -4.47 -15.05 -9.19
C PRO A 24 -3.33 -14.06 -8.92
N GLY A 25 -2.12 -14.47 -9.27
CA GLY A 25 -0.93 -13.63 -9.18
C GLY A 25 -0.27 -13.64 -7.81
N ARG A 26 0.46 -12.55 -7.52
CA ARG A 26 1.19 -12.36 -6.26
C ARG A 26 0.19 -11.99 -5.17
N CYS A 27 0.29 -12.64 -4.02
CA CYS A 27 -0.58 -12.36 -2.87
C CYS A 27 0.21 -11.61 -1.80
N PHE A 28 -0.37 -10.54 -1.30
CA PHE A 28 0.22 -9.67 -0.29
C PHE A 28 -0.72 -9.56 0.91
N MET A 29 -0.15 -9.23 2.06
CA MET A 29 -0.87 -8.66 3.18
C MET A 29 -0.86 -7.13 3.08
N ILE A 30 -2.01 -6.53 3.37
CA ILE A 30 -2.23 -5.09 3.39
C ILE A 30 -2.98 -4.70 4.67
N ASP A 31 -3.10 -3.40 4.93
CA ASP A 31 -4.00 -2.90 5.97
C ASP A 31 -5.47 -3.21 5.63
N ALA A 32 -6.14 -3.98 6.49
CA ALA A 32 -7.52 -4.40 6.26
C ALA A 32 -8.49 -3.22 6.13
N ARG A 33 -8.20 -2.08 6.76
CA ARG A 33 -9.09 -0.92 6.73
C ARG A 33 -9.15 -0.26 5.37
N CYS A 34 -8.20 -0.52 4.50
CA CYS A 34 -8.28 -0.11 3.10
C CYS A 34 -9.42 -0.83 2.34
N LEU A 35 -9.95 -1.94 2.86
CA LEU A 35 -11.01 -2.76 2.25
C LEU A 35 -12.30 -2.87 3.08
N GLN A 36 -12.34 -2.31 4.30
CA GLN A 36 -13.45 -2.55 5.26
C GLN A 36 -14.52 -1.44 5.28
N GLY A 37 -14.32 -0.34 4.55
CA GLY A 37 -15.28 0.77 4.44
C GLY A 37 -16.04 0.78 3.11
N GLU A 38 -16.80 1.86 2.88
CA GLU A 38 -17.49 2.07 1.60
C GLU A 38 -16.48 2.32 0.47
N PRO A 39 -16.43 1.46 -0.56
CA PRO A 39 -15.44 1.60 -1.62
C PRO A 39 -15.68 2.84 -2.50
N VAL A 40 -14.60 3.39 -3.01
CA VAL A 40 -14.63 4.48 -3.99
C VAL A 40 -14.65 3.86 -5.38
N SER A 41 -15.82 3.90 -6.04
CA SER A 41 -15.94 3.35 -7.38
C SER A 41 -15.09 4.13 -8.40
N GLY A 42 -14.45 3.39 -9.30
CA GLY A 42 -13.64 3.93 -10.38
C GLY A 42 -12.34 4.59 -9.92
N ALA A 43 -11.89 4.35 -8.68
CA ALA A 43 -10.63 4.89 -8.19
C ALA A 43 -9.43 4.39 -9.03
N TYR A 44 -8.34 5.15 -8.99
CA TYR A 44 -7.08 4.79 -9.62
C TYR A 44 -6.13 4.27 -8.54
N ALA A 45 -5.69 3.02 -8.68
CA ALA A 45 -4.68 2.40 -7.84
C ALA A 45 -3.37 2.32 -8.60
N HIS A 46 -2.33 2.98 -8.09
CA HIS A 46 -0.97 2.79 -8.56
C HIS A 46 -0.29 1.72 -7.72
N VAL A 47 -0.12 0.56 -8.34
CA VAL A 47 0.41 -0.66 -7.73
C VAL A 47 1.90 -0.74 -8.06
N CYS A 48 2.74 -0.38 -7.09
CA CYS A 48 4.18 -0.58 -7.16
C CYS A 48 4.49 -1.89 -6.44
N ALA A 49 4.70 -2.97 -7.18
CA ALA A 49 4.84 -4.31 -6.60
C ALA A 49 6.05 -5.05 -7.18
N LEU A 50 6.70 -5.88 -6.34
CA LEU A 50 7.78 -6.76 -6.77
C LEU A 50 7.40 -7.57 -8.01
N PRO A 51 8.29 -7.74 -9.01
CA PRO A 51 8.02 -8.55 -10.19
C PRO A 51 7.82 -10.04 -9.85
N ASP A 52 8.57 -10.55 -8.87
CA ASP A 52 8.54 -11.91 -8.35
C ASP A 52 9.00 -11.92 -6.87
N GLU A 53 8.83 -13.05 -6.18
CA GLU A 53 9.13 -13.15 -4.73
C GLU A 53 10.61 -12.96 -4.37
N ASP A 54 11.53 -13.23 -5.30
CA ASP A 54 12.97 -13.08 -5.06
C ASP A 54 13.41 -11.61 -5.06
N ALA A 55 12.59 -10.72 -5.62
CA ALA A 55 12.79 -9.28 -5.57
C ALA A 55 12.28 -8.61 -4.28
N ALA A 56 11.83 -9.39 -3.29
CA ALA A 56 11.42 -8.85 -2.00
C ALA A 56 12.57 -8.12 -1.28
N LEU A 57 12.22 -7.03 -0.60
CA LEU A 57 13.15 -6.26 0.23
C LEU A 57 12.82 -6.48 1.70
N GLU A 58 13.79 -6.34 2.61
CA GLU A 58 13.47 -6.31 4.04
C GLU A 58 12.81 -4.98 4.41
N PHE A 59 11.84 -5.01 5.31
CA PHE A 59 11.15 -3.79 5.75
C PHE A 59 12.10 -2.74 6.33
N ASP A 60 13.19 -3.14 6.96
CA ASP A 60 14.17 -2.24 7.58
C ASP A 60 15.27 -1.75 6.64
N GLN A 61 15.29 -2.21 5.38
CA GLN A 61 16.22 -1.71 4.38
C GLN A 61 16.08 -0.20 4.18
N THR A 62 17.21 0.44 3.92
CA THR A 62 17.30 1.90 3.90
C THR A 62 16.43 2.51 2.81
N GLU A 63 16.36 1.85 1.66
CA GLU A 63 15.57 2.21 0.49
C GLU A 63 14.07 2.18 0.80
N VAL A 64 13.61 1.09 1.43
CA VAL A 64 12.21 0.93 1.88
C VAL A 64 11.85 2.03 2.87
N GLN A 65 12.72 2.27 3.85
CA GLN A 65 12.52 3.32 4.83
C GLN A 65 12.54 4.72 4.21
N GLN A 66 13.36 4.95 3.18
CA GLN A 66 13.42 6.24 2.51
C GLN A 66 12.15 6.53 1.70
N VAL A 67 11.65 5.58 0.91
CA VAL A 67 10.42 5.81 0.14
C VAL A 67 9.21 6.01 1.05
N ARG A 68 9.15 5.33 2.20
CA ARG A 68 8.11 5.51 3.22
C ARG A 68 8.17 6.90 3.85
N ARG A 69 9.37 7.37 4.21
CA ARG A 69 9.58 8.75 4.70
C ARG A 69 9.17 9.79 3.66
N ASP A 70 9.56 9.61 2.42
CA ASP A 70 9.18 10.49 1.31
C ASP A 70 7.67 10.50 1.10
N ALA A 71 7.03 9.33 1.19
CA ALA A 71 5.59 9.20 1.05
C ALA A 71 4.85 10.07 2.08
N MET A 72 5.29 10.02 3.34
CA MET A 72 4.69 10.85 4.40
C MET A 72 5.08 12.32 4.33
N ALA A 73 6.34 12.61 3.98
CA ALA A 73 6.87 13.96 4.01
C ALA A 73 6.24 14.85 2.93
N TRP A 74 5.97 14.31 1.74
CA TRP A 74 5.47 15.11 0.64
C TRP A 74 4.49 14.41 -0.31
N TRP A 75 4.54 13.09 -0.51
CA TRP A 75 3.62 12.43 -1.46
C TRP A 75 2.16 12.49 -0.98
N ILE A 76 1.89 12.06 0.24
CA ILE A 76 0.56 12.11 0.86
C ILE A 76 0.04 13.57 0.91
N PRO A 77 0.82 14.55 1.41
CA PRO A 77 0.43 15.96 1.35
C PRO A 77 0.12 16.47 -0.06
N LEU A 78 0.91 16.08 -1.06
CA LEU A 78 0.71 16.49 -2.46
C LEU A 78 -0.61 15.98 -3.03
N LEU A 79 -1.00 14.75 -2.68
CA LEU A 79 -2.26 14.16 -3.15
C LEU A 79 -3.49 14.81 -2.50
N GLY A 80 -3.37 15.31 -1.27
CA GLY A 80 -4.44 16.02 -0.58
C GLY A 80 -5.77 15.25 -0.60
N ASP A 81 -6.85 15.93 -0.99
CA ASP A 81 -8.20 15.36 -1.04
C ASP A 81 -8.40 14.29 -2.14
N ALA A 82 -7.46 14.19 -3.08
CA ALA A 82 -7.49 13.13 -4.09
C ALA A 82 -7.11 11.77 -3.50
N LEU A 83 -6.37 11.72 -2.38
CA LEU A 83 -5.98 10.47 -1.73
C LEU A 83 -7.21 9.74 -1.18
N VAL A 84 -7.38 8.49 -1.59
CA VAL A 84 -8.34 7.56 -1.00
C VAL A 84 -7.65 6.80 0.13
N SER A 85 -6.59 6.07 -0.20
CA SER A 85 -5.83 5.29 0.78
C SER A 85 -4.44 4.99 0.26
N LEU A 86 -3.55 4.64 1.18
CA LEU A 86 -2.19 4.19 0.88
C LEU A 86 -1.90 3.00 1.79
N THR A 87 -1.40 1.91 1.22
CA THR A 87 -1.04 0.72 1.99
C THR A 87 0.23 0.07 1.43
N THR A 88 1.02 -0.52 2.33
CA THR A 88 2.16 -1.35 1.95
C THR A 88 1.72 -2.76 1.62
N LEU A 89 2.45 -3.41 0.72
CA LEU A 89 2.31 -4.81 0.36
C LEU A 89 3.37 -5.59 1.14
N ALA A 90 2.96 -6.45 2.06
CA ALA A 90 3.85 -7.34 2.80
C ALA A 90 3.72 -8.78 2.28
N LEU A 91 4.83 -9.52 2.19
CA LEU A 91 4.77 -10.97 1.97
C LEU A 91 4.64 -11.72 3.29
N ASP A 92 5.31 -11.21 4.32
CA ASP A 92 5.26 -11.66 5.72
C ASP A 92 5.66 -10.49 6.65
N GLU A 93 5.97 -10.78 7.91
CA GLU A 93 6.31 -9.80 8.94
C GLU A 93 7.62 -9.03 8.66
N ALA A 94 8.52 -9.59 7.85
CA ALA A 94 9.85 -9.02 7.57
C ALA A 94 10.00 -8.56 6.12
N ARG A 95 9.29 -9.19 5.18
CA ARG A 95 9.47 -8.97 3.74
C ARG A 95 8.45 -8.00 3.15
N TYR A 96 8.99 -6.94 2.57
CA TYR A 96 8.31 -5.88 1.85
C TYR A 96 8.21 -6.19 0.36
N GLY A 97 7.00 -6.14 -0.18
CA GLY A 97 6.70 -6.39 -1.59
C GLY A 97 6.19 -5.19 -2.37
N GLY A 98 6.09 -4.01 -1.74
CA GLY A 98 5.75 -2.76 -2.41
C GLY A 98 4.63 -1.97 -1.75
N ALA A 99 3.89 -1.18 -2.51
CA ALA A 99 2.81 -0.36 -2.00
C ALA A 99 1.75 -0.07 -3.07
N ILE A 100 0.57 0.32 -2.59
CA ILE A 100 -0.51 0.83 -3.42
C ILE A 100 -0.89 2.23 -2.93
N THR A 101 -0.80 3.19 -3.84
CA THR A 101 -1.40 4.52 -3.66
C THR A 101 -2.73 4.55 -4.41
N VAL A 102 -3.82 4.91 -3.74
CA VAL A 102 -5.16 4.97 -4.36
C VAL A 102 -5.67 6.41 -4.36
N THR A 103 -6.17 6.86 -5.51
CA THR A 103 -6.68 8.22 -5.70
C THR A 103 -8.02 8.24 -6.41
N ARG A 104 -8.80 9.31 -6.21
CA ARG A 104 -10.11 9.51 -6.87
C ARG A 104 -9.98 9.87 -8.34
N GLU A 105 -8.90 10.56 -8.68
CA GLU A 105 -8.63 11.15 -9.98
C GLU A 105 -7.22 10.79 -10.46
N PRO A 106 -6.94 10.82 -11.76
CA PRO A 106 -5.61 10.47 -12.24
C PRO A 106 -4.61 11.54 -11.83
N VAL A 107 -3.48 11.13 -11.24
CA VAL A 107 -2.39 12.02 -10.80
C VAL A 107 -1.08 11.70 -11.52
N THR A 108 -0.06 12.53 -11.34
CA THR A 108 1.28 12.30 -11.89
C THR A 108 2.02 11.22 -11.11
N TRP A 109 1.83 9.96 -11.50
CA TRP A 109 2.43 8.79 -10.83
C TRP A 109 3.96 8.70 -10.92
N ARG A 110 4.60 9.49 -11.79
CA ARG A 110 6.08 9.59 -11.87
C ARG A 110 6.70 10.06 -10.55
N GLU A 111 5.93 10.77 -9.74
CA GLU A 111 6.35 11.28 -8.45
C GLU A 111 6.06 10.31 -7.30
N ASP A 112 5.42 9.15 -7.54
CA ASP A 112 5.21 8.16 -6.50
C ASP A 112 6.57 7.61 -6.00
N PRO A 113 6.92 7.77 -4.70
CA PRO A 113 8.19 7.28 -4.17
C PRO A 113 8.40 5.78 -4.35
N PHE A 114 7.33 4.98 -4.29
CA PHE A 114 7.40 3.53 -4.36
C PHE A 114 7.79 3.03 -5.76
N ALA A 115 7.49 3.82 -6.80
CA ALA A 115 7.88 3.52 -8.18
C ALA A 115 9.41 3.58 -8.42
N ARG A 116 10.17 4.08 -7.43
CA ARG A 116 11.64 4.10 -7.49
C ARG A 116 12.27 2.74 -7.17
N ILE A 117 11.57 1.90 -6.41
CA ILE A 117 12.08 0.61 -5.94
C ILE A 117 11.32 -0.58 -6.53
N PHE A 118 10.09 -0.37 -7.02
CA PHE A 118 9.31 -1.40 -7.70
C PHE A 118 8.63 -0.89 -8.97
N PRO A 119 8.40 -1.76 -9.96
CA PRO A 119 7.65 -1.38 -11.16
C PRO A 119 6.22 -0.97 -10.80
N GLY A 120 5.81 0.21 -11.28
CA GLY A 120 4.48 0.78 -11.06
C GLY A 120 3.49 0.42 -12.18
N THR A 121 2.30 -0.07 -11.80
CA THR A 121 1.18 -0.31 -12.71
C THR A 121 -0.04 0.45 -12.23
N VAL A 122 -0.66 1.26 -13.09
CA VAL A 122 -1.91 1.96 -12.76
C VAL A 122 -3.09 1.10 -13.21
N VAL A 123 -4.01 0.82 -12.28
CA VAL A 123 -5.24 0.07 -12.54
C VAL A 123 -6.46 0.83 -12.01
N ARG A 124 -7.62 0.59 -12.61
CA ARG A 124 -8.90 1.01 -12.01
C ARG A 124 -9.28 0.02 -10.94
N SER A 125 -9.86 0.50 -9.84
CA SER A 125 -10.29 -0.33 -8.72
C SER A 125 -11.56 0.21 -8.08
N ASP A 126 -12.45 -0.71 -7.71
CA ASP A 126 -13.63 -0.48 -6.89
C ASP A 126 -13.47 -1.12 -5.49
N LEU A 127 -12.25 -1.51 -5.11
CA LEU A 127 -11.99 -2.27 -3.88
C LEU A 127 -11.74 -1.39 -2.65
N PHE A 128 -11.16 -0.21 -2.87
CA PHE A 128 -10.56 0.56 -1.78
C PHE A 128 -11.51 1.61 -1.24
N CYS A 129 -11.53 1.74 0.09
CA CYS A 129 -12.25 2.80 0.78
C CYS A 129 -11.29 3.88 1.32
N PRO A 130 -11.82 5.07 1.67
CA PRO A 130 -11.00 6.14 2.23
C PRO A 130 -10.43 5.76 3.60
N VAL A 131 -9.12 5.98 3.80
CA VAL A 131 -8.44 5.79 5.09
C VAL A 131 -7.61 7.03 5.37
N LEU A 132 -7.74 7.58 6.59
CA LEU A 132 -6.96 8.74 6.99
C LEU A 132 -5.46 8.40 6.98
N PRO A 133 -4.61 9.28 6.43
CA PRO A 133 -3.17 9.08 6.49
C PRO A 133 -2.69 9.14 7.95
N PRO A 134 -1.56 8.50 8.25
CA PRO A 134 -1.04 8.44 9.60
C PRO A 134 -0.51 9.79 10.11
N ALA A 135 -0.51 9.96 11.44
CA ALA A 135 0.11 11.10 12.09
C ALA A 135 1.65 10.97 12.13
N GLY A 136 2.31 11.43 11.07
CA GLY A 136 3.73 11.73 11.03
C GLY A 136 4.71 10.55 10.97
N PRO A 137 5.99 10.81 10.62
CA PRO A 137 6.96 9.78 10.22
C PRO A 137 7.62 8.97 11.34
N VAL A 138 7.43 9.33 12.60
CA VAL A 138 8.19 8.75 13.73
C VAL A 138 7.44 7.61 14.45
N VAL A 139 6.10 7.55 14.31
CA VAL A 139 5.24 6.64 15.09
C VAL A 139 5.19 5.22 14.49
N GLU A 140 5.72 5.02 13.29
CA GLU A 140 5.46 3.84 12.45
C GLU A 140 6.08 2.52 12.93
N ARG A 141 7.12 2.54 13.77
CA ARG A 141 7.92 1.33 14.09
C ARG A 141 7.53 0.63 15.39
N TYR A 142 6.77 1.26 16.27
CA TYR A 142 6.51 0.73 17.62
C TYR A 142 5.23 -0.11 17.75
N ALA A 143 4.39 -0.18 16.71
CA ALA A 143 3.08 -0.84 16.81
C ALA A 143 3.01 -2.26 16.23
N GLY A 144 4.00 -2.75 15.47
CA GLY A 144 3.96 -4.11 14.89
C GLY A 144 2.79 -4.39 13.92
N VAL A 145 2.06 -3.35 13.50
CA VAL A 145 0.92 -3.44 12.58
C VAL A 145 1.20 -2.59 11.34
N ALA A 146 1.05 -3.17 10.14
CA ALA A 146 1.13 -2.44 8.88
C ALA A 146 0.02 -1.36 8.83
N TRP A 147 0.40 -0.10 8.56
CA TRP A 147 -0.44 1.09 8.80
C TRP A 147 -1.32 1.50 7.59
N PRO A 148 -2.37 2.38 7.73
CA PRO A 148 -2.43 3.60 8.55
C PRO A 148 -3.62 3.77 9.51
N GLY A 149 -3.37 3.75 10.82
CA GLY A 149 -4.29 3.77 11.97
C GLY A 149 -3.63 4.12 13.28
N GLY A 150 -3.46 5.41 13.52
CA GLY A 150 -3.24 5.93 14.86
C GLY A 150 -4.31 6.98 15.08
N ARG A 151 -5.30 6.63 15.90
CA ARG A 151 -6.05 7.64 16.65
C ARG A 151 -5.22 7.96 17.89
N PHE A 152 -4.97 9.24 18.12
CA PHE A 152 -4.82 9.76 19.48
C PHE A 152 -6.21 10.12 20.00
#